data_AF-V5HYS8-F1
#
_entry.id   AF-V5HYS8-F1
#
_cell.length_a   1.000
_cell.length_b   1.000
_cell.length_c   1.000
_cell.angle_alpha   90.00
_cell.angle_beta   90.00
_cell.angle_gamma   90.00
#
_symmetry.space_group_name_H-M   'P 1'
#
loop_
_entity.id
_entity.type
_entity.pdbx_description
1 polymer ?
#
loop_
_entity_poly.entity_id
_entity_poly.type
_entity_poly.pdbx_seq_one_letter_code
_entity_poly.pdbx_strand_id
1 'polypeptide(L)'
;LILLFGIAAETYKCYRLSRKQMVETEGQRKFSLKFPQFIPKPKEFASKLLTLCNNYSTNRPKSRLNEGTASNTAINDKEVDFKNCTFLCKYNIIGGHYDNVTLPMPLDTPCGPQNRTCAQKDKCVGDVPGC
;
A
#
# COMPACT_ATOMS: atom_id res chain seq x y z
N LEU A 1 37.18 38.55 5.77
CA LEU A 1 35.82 38.16 5.30
C LEU A 1 35.40 36.92 6.07
N ILE A 2 34.40 37.03 6.95
CA ILE A 2 33.78 35.87 7.62
C ILE A 2 32.36 35.79 7.08
N LEU A 3 32.05 34.72 6.34
CA LEU A 3 30.71 34.44 5.81
C LEU A 3 29.92 33.65 6.86
N LEU A 4 28.91 34.29 7.45
CA LEU A 4 27.91 33.64 8.29
C LEU A 4 26.79 33.12 7.39
N PHE A 5 26.73 31.81 7.18
CA PHE A 5 25.57 31.17 6.54
C PHE A 5 24.50 30.93 7.61
N GLY A 6 23.45 31.77 7.58
CA GLY A 6 22.25 31.53 8.36
C GLY A 6 21.48 30.36 7.77
N ILE A 7 21.25 29.31 8.57
CA ILE A 7 20.36 28.21 8.20
C ILE A 7 18.98 28.55 8.77
N ALA A 8 18.05 28.95 7.91
CA ALA A 8 16.65 29.09 8.28
C ALA A 8 16.03 27.69 8.39
N ALA A 9 15.70 27.26 9.61
CA ALA A 9 14.93 26.05 9.83
C ALA A 9 13.43 26.38 9.72
N GLU A 10 12.81 26.05 8.59
CA GLU A 10 11.35 26.06 8.47
C GLU A 10 10.77 24.94 9.33
N THR A 11 10.13 25.31 10.44
CA THR A 11 9.39 24.38 11.28
C THR A 11 8.04 24.09 10.63
N TYR A 12 7.91 22.95 9.95
CA TYR A 12 6.61 22.47 9.52
C TYR A 12 5.80 22.07 10.76
N LYS A 13 4.76 22.85 11.08
CA LYS A 13 3.84 22.54 12.18
C LYS A 13 2.98 21.34 11.78
N CYS A 14 3.30 20.18 12.35
CA CYS A 14 2.44 19.00 12.27
C CYS A 14 1.19 19.23 13.14
N TYR A 15 0.04 19.43 12.51
CA TYR A 15 -1.24 19.56 13.21
C TYR A 15 -1.63 18.19 13.78
N ARG A 16 -1.52 18.03 15.11
CA ARG A 16 -2.16 16.91 15.81
C ARG A 16 -3.65 17.23 15.96
N LEU A 17 -4.49 16.72 15.07
CA LEU A 17 -5.92 16.60 15.37
C LEU A 17 -6.11 15.45 16.36
N SER A 18 -6.62 15.77 17.55
CA SER A 18 -6.91 14.85 18.64
C SER A 18 -7.72 13.64 18.16
N ARG A 19 -7.11 12.45 18.28
CA ARG A 19 -7.77 11.15 18.11
C ARG A 19 -8.78 10.98 19.25
N LYS A 20 -10.09 11.03 18.95
CA LYS A 20 -11.08 10.44 19.85
C LYS A 20 -10.77 8.94 19.92
N GLN A 21 -10.39 8.48 21.11
CA GLN A 21 -10.05 7.09 21.38
C GLN A 21 -11.35 6.30 21.43
N MET A 22 -11.68 5.59 20.34
CA MET A 22 -12.71 4.56 20.39
C MET A 22 -12.08 3.35 21.08
N VAL A 23 -12.61 3.03 22.26
CA VAL A 23 -12.30 1.80 23.00
C VAL A 23 -12.79 0.63 22.15
N GLU A 24 -11.87 -0.23 21.70
CA GLU A 24 -12.20 -1.50 21.05
C GLU A 24 -11.98 -2.64 22.03
N THR A 25 -13.07 -3.33 22.33
CA THR A 25 -13.15 -4.50 23.20
C THR A 25 -12.32 -5.66 22.66
N GLU A 26 -11.58 -6.32 23.54
CA GLU A 26 -10.73 -7.48 23.27
C GLU A 26 -11.57 -8.69 22.80
N GLY A 27 -11.13 -9.37 21.74
CA GLY A 27 -11.75 -10.64 21.33
C GLY A 27 -11.45 -11.15 19.91
N GLN A 28 -10.86 -10.34 19.03
CA GLN A 28 -10.35 -10.80 17.73
C GLN A 28 -9.06 -10.01 17.46
N ARG A 29 -7.95 -10.67 17.10
CA ARG A 29 -6.76 -9.96 16.62
C ARG A 29 -7.17 -9.18 15.38
N LYS A 30 -7.52 -7.91 15.57
CA LYS A 30 -8.00 -7.04 14.50
C LYS A 30 -6.81 -6.76 13.61
N PHE A 31 -6.69 -7.51 12.51
CA PHE A 31 -5.67 -7.27 11.51
C PHE A 31 -5.90 -5.85 10.97
N SER A 32 -5.02 -4.94 11.38
CA SER A 32 -5.10 -3.53 11.02
C SER A 32 -4.14 -3.27 9.88
N LEU A 33 -4.69 -2.96 8.71
CA LEU A 33 -3.94 -2.48 7.56
C LEU A 33 -3.43 -1.07 7.87
N LYS A 34 -2.12 -0.86 7.78
CA LYS A 34 -1.40 0.38 8.06
C LYS A 34 -1.12 1.19 6.79
N PHE A 35 -2.13 1.37 5.96
CA PHE A 35 -2.00 2.29 4.82
C PHE A 35 -1.85 3.74 5.27
N PRO A 36 -1.20 4.60 4.47
CA PRO A 36 -1.16 6.03 4.73
C PRO A 36 -2.56 6.66 4.83
N GLN A 37 -2.68 7.75 5.59
CA GLN A 37 -3.96 8.42 5.85
C GLN A 37 -4.70 8.91 4.59
N PHE A 38 -3.97 9.15 3.49
CA PHE A 38 -4.57 9.55 2.22
C PHE A 38 -5.27 8.41 1.48
N ILE A 39 -5.17 7.16 1.97
CA ILE A 39 -5.93 6.03 1.44
C ILE A 39 -7.28 5.96 2.15
N PRO A 40 -8.37 6.37 1.47
CA PRO A 40 -9.70 6.21 2.05
C PRO A 40 -10.01 4.72 2.13
N LYS A 41 -10.69 4.33 3.21
CA LYS A 41 -11.22 2.97 3.40
C LYS A 41 -10.18 1.86 3.15
N PRO A 42 -9.14 1.74 4.01
CA PRO A 42 -8.03 0.78 3.89
C PRO A 42 -8.42 -0.65 3.47
N LYS A 43 -9.52 -1.18 4.02
CA LYS A 43 -10.00 -2.54 3.73
C LYS A 43 -10.54 -2.69 2.31
N GLU A 44 -11.30 -1.71 1.80
CA GLU A 44 -11.81 -1.73 0.43
C GLU A 44 -10.65 -1.64 -0.58
N PHE A 45 -9.65 -0.79 -0.27
CA PHE A 45 -8.45 -0.67 -1.09
C PHE A 45 -7.66 -1.99 -1.15
N ALA A 46 -7.38 -2.62 -0.01
CA ALA A 46 -6.76 -3.95 0.03
C ALA A 46 -7.56 -4.99 -0.77
N SER A 47 -8.89 -5.02 -0.63
CA SER A 47 -9.73 -5.95 -1.39
C SER A 47 -9.61 -5.74 -2.91
N LYS A 48 -9.55 -4.48 -3.37
CA LYS A 48 -9.34 -4.13 -4.78
C LYS A 48 -7.98 -4.67 -5.28
N LEU A 49 -6.90 -4.46 -4.50
CA LEU A 49 -5.57 -4.96 -4.84
C LEU A 49 -5.52 -6.50 -4.91
N LEU A 50 -6.13 -7.19 -3.94
CA LEU A 50 -6.22 -8.65 -3.93
C LEU A 50 -6.98 -9.19 -5.15
N THR A 51 -8.06 -8.52 -5.55
CA THR A 51 -8.84 -8.86 -6.75
C THR A 51 -7.99 -8.76 -8.02
N LEU A 52 -7.15 -7.72 -8.13
CA LEU A 52 -6.20 -7.58 -9.24
C LEU A 52 -5.19 -8.72 -9.28
N CYS A 53 -4.64 -9.14 -8.13
CA CYS A 53 -3.76 -10.30 -8.07
C CYS A 53 -4.46 -11.58 -8.56
N ASN A 54 -5.68 -11.83 -8.07
CA ASN A 54 -6.45 -13.02 -8.47
C ASN A 54 -6.73 -13.04 -9.98
N ASN A 55 -7.15 -11.91 -10.54
CA ASN A 55 -7.39 -11.77 -11.99
C ASN A 55 -6.10 -11.95 -12.81
N TYR A 56 -4.96 -11.48 -12.29
CA TYR A 56 -3.68 -11.71 -12.94
C TYR A 56 -3.32 -13.21 -12.97
N SER A 57 -3.51 -13.91 -11.85
CA SER A 57 -3.22 -15.34 -11.74
C SER A 57 -4.06 -16.19 -12.68
N THR A 58 -5.35 -15.88 -12.86
CA THR A 58 -6.24 -16.66 -13.74
C THR A 58 -5.88 -16.57 -15.22
N ASN A 59 -5.12 -15.55 -15.62
CA ASN A 59 -4.73 -15.30 -17.00
C ASN A 59 -3.31 -15.79 -17.36
N ARG A 60 -2.57 -16.42 -16.42
CA ARG A 60 -1.24 -16.99 -16.66
C ARG A 60 -1.31 -18.50 -16.98
N PRO A 61 -0.33 -19.06 -17.73
CA PRO A 61 -0.24 -20.49 -17.97
C PRO A 61 -0.20 -21.28 -16.66
N LYS A 62 -1.14 -22.24 -16.51
CA LYS A 62 -1.43 -23.03 -15.30
C LYS A 62 -0.27 -23.89 -14.76
N SER A 63 0.90 -23.87 -15.40
CA SER A 63 1.97 -24.84 -15.16
C SER A 63 2.70 -24.70 -13.81
N ARG A 64 2.52 -23.62 -13.04
CA ARG A 64 3.19 -23.43 -11.73
C ARG A 64 2.35 -22.83 -10.60
N LEU A 65 1.21 -22.23 -10.92
CA LEU A 65 0.28 -21.66 -9.94
C LEU A 65 -0.80 -22.71 -9.66
N ASN A 66 -1.08 -22.99 -8.38
CA ASN A 66 -2.08 -23.98 -7.99
C ASN A 66 -3.36 -23.81 -8.82
N GLU A 67 -3.64 -24.79 -9.67
CA GLU A 67 -4.86 -24.83 -10.48
C GLU A 67 -6.05 -24.92 -9.51
N GLY A 68 -6.76 -23.80 -9.32
CA GLY A 68 -8.03 -23.77 -8.59
C GLY A 68 -8.02 -23.21 -7.17
N THR A 69 -6.90 -22.76 -6.60
CA THR A 69 -6.93 -22.16 -5.25
C THR A 69 -6.56 -20.68 -5.26
N ALA A 70 -7.58 -19.83 -5.40
CA ALA A 70 -7.52 -18.42 -4.98
C ALA A 70 -7.12 -18.25 -3.48
N SER A 71 -7.08 -19.34 -2.71
CA SER A 71 -6.87 -19.34 -1.25
C SER A 71 -5.50 -18.84 -0.79
N ASN A 72 -4.51 -18.75 -1.68
CA ASN A 72 -3.13 -18.44 -1.27
C ASN A 72 -2.54 -17.20 -1.97
N THR A 73 -3.38 -16.38 -2.61
CA THR A 73 -2.96 -15.06 -3.07
C THR A 73 -2.94 -14.11 -1.88
N ALA A 74 -1.83 -13.40 -1.70
CA ALA A 74 -1.69 -12.43 -0.63
C ALA A 74 -1.17 -11.09 -1.16
N ILE A 75 -1.60 -10.04 -0.46
CA ILE A 75 -1.04 -8.70 -0.57
C ILE A 75 -0.55 -8.27 0.82
N ASN A 76 0.41 -7.37 0.86
CA ASN A 76 0.97 -6.82 2.08
C ASN A 76 0.94 -5.29 1.97
N ASP A 77 0.36 -4.63 2.97
CA ASP A 77 0.26 -3.18 3.04
C ASP A 77 1.64 -2.49 3.11
N LYS A 78 2.68 -3.20 3.57
CA LYS A 78 4.07 -2.75 3.56
C LYS A 78 4.76 -2.89 2.20
N GLU A 79 4.18 -3.64 1.27
CA GLU A 79 4.73 -3.87 -0.07
C GLU A 79 3.89 -3.15 -1.14
N VAL A 80 3.31 -2.02 -0.76
CA VAL A 80 2.67 -1.05 -1.66
C VAL A 80 3.58 0.16 -1.82
N ASP A 81 4.01 0.41 -3.05
CA ASP A 81 4.87 1.52 -3.42
C ASP A 81 4.02 2.62 -4.07
N PHE A 82 3.65 3.62 -3.26
CA PHE A 82 2.88 4.77 -3.73
C PHE A 82 3.67 5.67 -4.69
N LYS A 83 5.00 5.71 -4.59
CA LYS A 83 5.85 6.50 -5.49
C LYS A 83 5.87 5.91 -6.88
N ASN A 84 5.97 4.59 -6.95
CA ASN A 84 5.98 3.87 -8.20
C ASN A 84 4.60 3.47 -8.70
N CYS A 85 3.58 3.65 -7.89
CA CYS A 85 2.23 3.21 -8.17
C CYS A 85 2.14 1.72 -8.45
N THR A 86 2.82 0.93 -7.62
CA THR A 86 2.91 -0.52 -7.76
C THR A 86 2.65 -1.21 -6.43
N PHE A 87 2.29 -2.49 -6.48
CA PHE A 87 2.13 -3.33 -5.29
C PHE A 87 2.54 -4.76 -5.59
N LEU A 88 2.96 -5.48 -4.54
CA LEU A 88 3.39 -6.87 -4.65
C LEU A 88 2.22 -7.84 -4.43
N CYS A 89 1.99 -8.71 -5.41
CA CYS A 89 1.19 -9.91 -5.27
C CYS A 89 2.09 -11.10 -4.94
N LYS A 90 1.74 -11.85 -3.89
CA LYS A 90 2.39 -13.11 -3.55
C LYS A 90 1.46 -14.26 -3.86
N TYR A 91 1.91 -15.22 -4.65
CA TYR A 91 1.16 -16.40 -5.00
C TYR A 91 1.89 -17.64 -4.50
N ASN A 92 1.20 -18.50 -3.76
CA ASN A 92 1.78 -19.78 -3.38
C ASN A 92 1.89 -20.72 -4.59
N ILE A 93 3.07 -21.30 -4.75
CA ILE A 93 3.35 -22.35 -5.73
C ILE A 93 3.58 -23.68 -5.01
N ILE A 94 3.39 -24.78 -5.74
CA ILE A 94 3.58 -26.14 -5.21
C ILE A 94 4.97 -26.27 -4.59
N GLY A 95 5.04 -26.89 -3.40
CA GLY A 95 6.30 -27.08 -2.66
C GLY A 95 6.63 -25.99 -1.64
N GLY A 96 5.69 -25.11 -1.30
CA GLY A 96 5.87 -24.11 -0.24
C GLY A 96 6.68 -22.88 -0.66
N HIS A 97 6.93 -22.72 -1.96
CA HIS A 97 7.55 -21.53 -2.51
C HIS A 97 6.48 -20.48 -2.88
N TYR A 98 6.91 -19.24 -3.09
CA TYR A 98 6.03 -18.15 -3.54
C TYR A 98 6.55 -17.55 -4.84
N ASP A 99 5.65 -17.31 -5.80
CA ASP A 99 5.90 -16.44 -6.94
C ASP A 99 5.45 -15.02 -6.58
N ASN A 100 6.30 -14.05 -6.85
CA ASN A 100 6.08 -12.65 -6.49
C ASN A 100 5.97 -11.83 -7.76
N VAL A 101 4.85 -11.14 -7.93
CA VAL A 101 4.61 -10.29 -9.10
C VAL A 101 4.26 -8.89 -8.64
N THR A 102 5.02 -7.92 -9.13
CA THR A 102 4.70 -6.51 -8.95
C THR A 102 3.69 -6.08 -10.02
N LEU A 103 2.52 -5.60 -9.60
CA LEU A 103 1.48 -5.09 -10.49
C LEU A 103 1.30 -3.57 -10.36
N PRO A 104 0.87 -2.89 -11.43
CA PRO A 104 0.53 -1.48 -11.34
C PRO A 104 -0.78 -1.29 -10.57
N MET A 105 -0.84 -0.24 -9.76
CA MET A 105 -2.07 0.21 -9.12
C MET A 105 -2.99 0.89 -10.15
N PRO A 106 -4.32 0.86 -9.93
CA PRO A 106 -5.28 1.63 -10.72
C PRO A 106 -4.90 3.13 -10.78
N LEU A 107 -5.10 3.78 -11.93
CA LEU A 107 -4.72 5.19 -12.14
C LEU A 107 -5.45 6.17 -11.19
N ASP A 108 -6.66 5.81 -10.74
CA ASP A 108 -7.46 6.56 -9.77
C ASP A 108 -7.00 6.39 -8.32
N THR A 109 -6.02 5.51 -8.06
CA THR A 109 -5.53 5.23 -6.71
C THR A 109 -4.90 6.48 -6.09
N PRO A 110 -5.37 6.96 -4.93
CA PRO A 110 -4.71 8.04 -4.20
C PRO A 110 -3.28 7.63 -3.85
N CYS A 111 -2.31 8.47 -4.17
CA CYS A 111 -0.88 8.17 -4.00
C CYS A 111 -0.14 9.27 -3.21
N GLY A 112 -0.90 10.17 -2.59
CA GLY A 112 -0.37 11.27 -1.78
C GLY A 112 -1.48 12.20 -1.29
N PRO A 113 -1.12 13.19 -0.44
CA PRO A 113 -2.07 14.19 0.03
C PRO A 113 -2.59 15.07 -1.12
N GLN A 114 -3.69 15.80 -0.88
CA GLN A 114 -4.31 16.72 -1.85
C GLN A 114 -4.87 16.03 -3.11
N ASN A 115 -5.48 14.85 -2.96
CA ASN A 115 -6.14 14.10 -4.04
C ASN A 115 -5.23 13.74 -5.23
N ARG A 116 -3.91 13.62 -4.99
CA ARG A 116 -2.97 13.13 -6.00
C ARG A 116 -3.21 11.65 -6.25
N THR A 117 -3.25 11.25 -7.52
CA THR A 117 -3.49 9.87 -7.93
C THR A 117 -2.37 9.31 -8.79
N CYS A 118 -2.36 8.00 -8.97
CA CYS A 118 -1.40 7.29 -9.81
C CYS A 118 -1.41 7.69 -11.30
N ALA A 119 -2.43 8.42 -11.76
CA ALA A 119 -2.41 9.09 -13.05
C ALA A 119 -1.28 10.15 -13.17
N GLN A 120 -0.82 10.70 -12.04
CA GLN A 120 0.25 11.71 -11.96
C GLN A 120 1.39 11.19 -11.05
N LYS A 121 1.99 10.06 -11.48
CA LYS A 121 2.99 9.32 -10.72
C LYS A 121 4.16 10.18 -10.19
N ASP A 122 4.58 11.19 -10.94
CA ASP A 122 5.62 12.14 -10.57
C ASP A 122 5.29 12.90 -9.26
N LYS A 123 4.00 13.15 -9.01
CA LYS A 123 3.50 13.88 -7.83
C LYS A 123 3.23 12.98 -6.63
N CYS A 124 3.29 11.66 -6.80
CA CYS A 124 3.09 10.71 -5.72
C CYS A 124 4.22 10.77 -4.69
N VAL A 125 3.87 10.53 -3.43
CA VAL A 125 4.82 10.57 -2.32
C VAL A 125 5.64 9.28 -2.26
N GLY A 126 6.91 9.42 -1.87
CA GLY A 126 7.85 8.35 -1.51
C GLY A 126 7.38 7.52 -0.33
N ASP A 127 8.26 6.67 0.20
CA ASP A 127 8.03 5.98 1.48
C ASP A 127 7.53 6.97 2.54
N VAL A 128 6.23 6.90 2.81
CA VAL A 128 5.64 7.54 3.97
C VAL A 128 5.60 6.44 5.02
N PRO A 129 6.52 6.44 6.01
CA PRO A 129 6.42 5.49 7.10
C PRO A 129 5.04 5.65 7.75
N GLY A 130 4.25 4.58 7.72
CA GLY A 130 2.92 4.57 8.33
C GLY A 130 3.04 4.83 9.84
N CYS A 131 2.44 5.91 10.32
CA CYS A 131 2.34 6.26 11.73
C CYS A 131 1.29 5.42 12.47
#